data_AF-A0AAF0Q6H7-F1
#
_entry.id   AF-A0AAF0Q6H7-F1
#
_cell.length_a   1.000
_cell.length_b   1.000
_cell.length_c   1.000
_cell.angle_alpha   90.00
_cell.angle_beta   90.00
_cell.angle_gamma   90.00
#
_symmetry.space_group_name_H-M   'P 1'
#
loop_
_entity.id
_entity.type
_entity.pdbx_description
1 polymer ?
#
loop_
_entity_poly.entity_id
_entity_poly.type
_entity_poly.pdbx_seq_one_letter_code
_entity_poly.pdbx_strand_id
1 'polypeptide(L)'
;MAEEEPLVNLEKEDVAVTEKVFVEEVKETSRIALPMIVVTVSQYLLRVSPMIMLGHLGELSLSSASIATSFSNVTGYSVLFEMCSALETLFSVLWIFTDKLLILMGQDPSIATEAGKYAIWLIPTLFPYAILQSLVRDVFLTTGDFFRFAIPSAVMVCLEWWAFELIILLSGLFPNPMLETSVLSICFTITTVHYHIPYSFGAAASTRISNELGAGRPQAAKIALAAVIVLSATEVVLASITLFVVRDVWGYAFSYENEVVTYVAEITPILCISIIMDGTQAVLSGVARGSGWQHIGAYVNLGAYYLVGIPAVVLLGFVLHLKGKGLWSGLVAGTTVQSISLSLVTGFTNWEKQAIEARRRIFSEKLAGKNKFIELQDIQMLKSEMKL
;
A
#
# COMPACT_ATOMS: atom_id res chain seq x y z
N MET A 1 -6.82 43.58 -39.70
CA MET A 1 -7.12 43.14 -38.33
C MET A 1 -8.52 42.51 -38.31
N ALA A 2 -8.67 41.26 -38.73
CA ALA A 2 -9.97 40.55 -38.64
C ALA A 2 -9.87 39.03 -38.91
N GLU A 3 -8.76 38.35 -38.57
CA GLU A 3 -8.64 36.89 -38.82
C GLU A 3 -8.07 36.06 -37.65
N GLU A 4 -7.77 36.65 -36.48
CA GLU A 4 -7.26 35.90 -35.30
C GLU A 4 -8.36 35.49 -34.29
N GLU A 5 -9.59 36.01 -34.36
CA GLU A 5 -10.66 35.74 -33.38
C GLU A 5 -11.28 34.32 -33.40
N PRO A 6 -11.48 33.62 -34.54
CA PRO A 6 -12.17 32.33 -34.51
C PRO A 6 -11.30 31.19 -33.95
N LEU A 7 -9.99 31.22 -34.18
CA LEU A 7 -9.05 30.20 -33.67
C LEU A 7 -8.87 30.30 -32.14
N VAL A 8 -8.75 31.53 -31.62
CA VAL A 8 -8.63 31.78 -30.18
C VAL A 8 -9.91 31.40 -29.42
N ASN A 9 -11.09 31.55 -30.04
CA ASN A 9 -12.35 31.16 -29.42
C ASN A 9 -12.56 29.64 -29.41
N LEU A 10 -12.15 28.92 -30.46
CA LEU A 10 -12.17 27.45 -30.50
C LEU A 10 -11.20 26.84 -29.47
N GLU A 11 -9.98 27.38 -29.35
CA GLU A 11 -9.02 26.93 -28.31
C GLU A 11 -9.56 27.17 -26.90
N LYS A 12 -10.21 28.31 -26.64
CA LYS A 12 -10.83 28.59 -25.34
C LYS A 12 -12.01 27.66 -25.04
N GLU A 13 -12.79 27.30 -26.04
CA GLU A 13 -13.93 26.39 -25.90
C GLU A 13 -13.48 24.95 -25.64
N ASP A 14 -12.46 24.46 -26.36
CA ASP A 14 -11.85 23.14 -26.15
C ASP A 14 -11.16 23.02 -24.79
N VAL A 15 -10.46 24.07 -24.34
CA VAL A 15 -9.87 24.13 -22.99
C VAL A 15 -10.96 24.11 -21.92
N ALA A 16 -12.03 24.91 -22.08
CA ALA A 16 -13.13 24.95 -21.11
C ALA A 16 -13.90 23.62 -21.04
N VAL A 17 -14.05 22.91 -22.16
CA VAL A 17 -14.63 21.55 -22.18
C VAL A 17 -13.72 20.57 -21.47
N THR A 18 -12.41 20.62 -21.73
CA THR A 18 -11.41 19.75 -21.08
C THR A 18 -11.36 19.97 -19.57
N GLU A 19 -11.42 21.22 -19.13
CA GLU A 19 -11.46 21.58 -17.71
C GLU A 19 -12.73 21.06 -17.03
N LYS A 20 -13.90 21.25 -17.64
CA LYS A 20 -15.16 20.72 -17.10
C LYS A 20 -15.15 19.19 -16.97
N VAL A 21 -14.63 18.48 -17.97
CA VAL A 21 -14.51 17.02 -17.94
C VAL A 21 -13.58 16.58 -16.83
N PHE A 22 -12.44 17.28 -16.65
CA PHE A 22 -11.50 16.98 -15.58
C PHE A 22 -12.11 17.22 -14.18
N VAL A 23 -12.81 18.34 -13.99
CA VAL A 23 -13.47 18.66 -12.71
C VAL A 23 -14.54 17.64 -12.35
N GLU A 24 -15.35 17.19 -13.31
CA GLU A 24 -16.35 16.14 -13.05
C GLU A 24 -15.67 14.81 -12.71
N GLU A 25 -14.55 14.47 -13.36
CA GLU A 25 -13.80 13.26 -13.04
C GLU A 25 -13.15 13.31 -11.64
N VAL A 26 -12.64 14.48 -11.23
CA VAL A 26 -12.16 14.71 -9.86
C VAL A 26 -13.28 14.46 -8.86
N LYS A 27 -14.48 14.99 -9.12
CA LYS A 27 -15.65 14.82 -8.25
C LYS A 27 -16.09 13.35 -8.14
N GLU A 28 -16.17 12.63 -9.26
CA GLU A 28 -16.52 11.20 -9.27
C GLU A 28 -15.46 10.35 -8.55
N THR A 29 -14.19 10.66 -8.75
CA THR A 29 -13.08 10.01 -8.04
C THR A 29 -13.17 10.28 -6.53
N SER A 30 -13.36 11.53 -6.12
CA SER A 30 -13.49 11.90 -4.71
C SER A 30 -14.72 11.29 -4.05
N ARG A 31 -15.82 11.11 -4.79
CA ARG A 31 -17.05 10.45 -4.29
C ARG A 31 -16.80 8.99 -3.89
N ILE A 32 -15.87 8.30 -4.54
CA ILE A 32 -15.44 6.94 -4.19
C ILE A 32 -14.39 7.00 -3.08
N ALA A 33 -13.38 7.86 -3.21
CA ALA A 33 -12.23 7.92 -2.30
C ALA A 33 -12.60 8.41 -0.88
N LEU A 34 -13.41 9.46 -0.74
CA LEU A 34 -13.67 10.09 0.57
C LEU A 34 -14.32 9.14 1.59
N PRO A 35 -15.39 8.40 1.27
CA PRO A 35 -15.93 7.41 2.20
C PRO A 35 -14.92 6.33 2.57
N MET A 36 -14.10 5.88 1.61
CA MET A 36 -13.04 4.89 1.87
C MET A 36 -11.95 5.45 2.79
N ILE A 37 -11.54 6.71 2.62
CA ILE A 37 -10.59 7.38 3.52
C ILE A 37 -11.15 7.39 4.93
N VAL A 38 -12.39 7.84 5.11
CA VAL A 38 -13.03 7.89 6.44
C VAL A 38 -13.05 6.51 7.10
N VAL A 39 -13.45 5.48 6.36
CA VAL A 39 -13.52 4.11 6.90
C VAL A 39 -12.14 3.56 7.24
N THR A 40 -11.18 3.63 6.30
CA THR A 40 -9.85 3.03 6.46
C THR A 40 -9.03 3.74 7.54
N VAL A 41 -9.04 5.07 7.57
CA VAL A 41 -8.37 5.85 8.61
C VAL A 41 -9.02 5.59 9.97
N SER A 42 -10.36 5.58 10.08
CA SER A 42 -11.04 5.31 11.35
C SER A 42 -10.73 3.91 11.89
N GLN A 43 -10.68 2.90 11.01
CA GLN A 43 -10.30 1.55 11.39
C GLN A 43 -8.84 1.48 11.88
N TYR A 44 -7.93 2.21 11.22
CA TYR A 44 -6.53 2.19 11.60
C TYR A 44 -6.25 3.00 12.88
N LEU A 45 -6.99 4.08 13.16
CA LEU A 45 -6.88 4.83 14.41
C LEU A 45 -7.13 3.97 15.65
N LEU A 46 -7.96 2.92 15.55
CA LEU A 46 -8.13 1.94 16.63
C LEU A 46 -6.87 1.13 16.92
N ARG A 47 -5.97 0.97 15.94
CA ARG A 47 -4.65 0.31 16.10
C ARG A 47 -3.55 1.27 16.55
N VAL A 48 -3.72 2.57 16.33
CA VAL A 48 -2.76 3.61 16.75
C VAL A 48 -2.87 3.89 18.24
N SER A 49 -4.09 3.89 18.80
CA SER A 49 -4.28 4.26 20.22
C SER A 49 -3.51 3.38 21.20
N PRO A 50 -3.41 2.04 21.04
CA PRO A 50 -2.59 1.21 21.92
C PRO A 50 -1.09 1.53 21.78
N MET A 51 -0.61 1.87 20.58
CA MET A 51 0.79 2.23 20.35
C MET A 51 1.16 3.55 21.03
N ILE A 52 0.28 4.55 20.96
CA ILE A 52 0.44 5.80 21.72
C ILE A 52 0.48 5.53 23.23
N MET A 53 -0.44 4.71 23.74
CA MET A 53 -0.48 4.36 25.15
C MET A 53 0.79 3.64 25.60
N LEU A 54 1.29 2.69 24.81
CA LEU A 54 2.52 1.95 25.08
C LEU A 54 3.75 2.85 25.07
N GLY A 55 3.82 3.81 24.14
CA GLY A 55 4.90 4.80 24.10
C GLY A 55 4.94 5.68 25.36
N HIS A 56 3.78 6.01 25.94
CA HIS A 56 3.72 6.74 27.22
C HIS A 56 4.05 5.87 28.45
N LEU A 57 3.99 4.54 28.33
CA LEU A 57 4.45 3.63 29.39
C LEU A 57 5.97 3.48 29.42
N GLY A 58 6.64 3.72 28.29
CA GLY A 58 8.10 3.77 28.15
C GLY A 58 8.62 2.97 26.95
N GLU A 59 9.88 3.23 26.60
CA GLU A 59 10.55 2.64 25.42
C GLU A 59 10.52 1.10 25.38
N LEU A 60 10.66 0.42 26.52
CA LEU A 60 10.64 -1.05 26.56
C LEU A 60 9.27 -1.61 26.13
N SER A 61 8.18 -1.04 26.64
CA SER A 61 6.83 -1.51 26.31
C SER A 61 6.50 -1.28 24.83
N LEU A 62 6.89 -0.11 24.30
CA LEU A 62 6.69 0.25 22.90
C LEU A 62 7.52 -0.64 21.97
N SER A 63 8.83 -0.76 22.21
CA SER A 63 9.73 -1.59 21.38
C SER A 63 9.32 -3.06 21.38
N SER A 64 9.01 -3.64 22.55
CA SER A 64 8.53 -5.03 22.65
C SER A 64 7.22 -5.29 21.92
N ALA A 65 6.22 -4.41 22.07
CA ALA A 65 4.96 -4.56 21.35
C ALA A 65 5.14 -4.42 19.83
N SER A 66 6.04 -3.53 19.40
CA SER A 66 6.37 -3.32 17.99
C SER A 66 7.01 -4.55 17.37
N ILE A 67 8.06 -5.10 18.00
CA ILE A 67 8.73 -6.32 17.52
C ILE A 67 7.77 -7.52 17.53
N ALA A 68 6.95 -7.67 18.58
CA ALA A 68 5.94 -8.72 18.62
C ALA A 68 4.92 -8.59 17.49
N THR A 69 4.40 -7.38 17.26
CA THR A 69 3.43 -7.10 16.18
C THR A 69 4.05 -7.36 14.81
N SER A 70 5.25 -6.87 14.55
CA SER A 70 5.98 -7.11 13.30
C SER A 70 6.25 -8.59 13.06
N PHE A 71 6.69 -9.31 14.09
CA PHE A 71 6.89 -10.76 14.02
C PHE A 71 5.58 -11.49 13.71
N SER A 72 4.49 -11.14 14.40
CA SER A 72 3.15 -11.71 14.16
C SER A 72 2.60 -11.38 12.77
N ASN A 73 2.87 -10.20 12.23
CA ASN A 73 2.46 -9.80 10.89
C ASN A 73 3.18 -10.63 9.82
N VAL A 74 4.52 -10.67 9.87
CA VAL A 74 5.35 -11.41 8.91
C VAL A 74 5.07 -12.91 8.95
N THR A 75 4.89 -13.47 10.14
CA THR A 75 4.73 -14.93 10.29
C THR A 75 3.29 -15.38 10.12
N GLY A 76 2.31 -14.63 10.62
CA GLY A 76 0.90 -15.05 10.71
C GLY A 76 -0.04 -14.20 9.87
N TYR A 77 -0.30 -12.95 10.27
CA TYR A 77 -1.41 -12.18 9.72
C TYR A 77 -1.32 -11.92 8.21
N SER A 78 -0.13 -11.68 7.65
CA SER A 78 0.01 -11.48 6.19
C SER A 78 -0.34 -12.73 5.40
N VAL A 79 -0.02 -13.92 5.92
CA VAL A 79 -0.35 -15.21 5.27
C VAL A 79 -1.84 -15.52 5.44
N LEU A 80 -2.41 -15.18 6.61
CA LEU A 80 -3.83 -15.38 6.91
C LEU A 80 -4.75 -14.42 6.15
N PHE A 81 -4.35 -13.18 5.90
CA PHE A 81 -5.16 -12.21 5.15
C PHE A 81 -5.46 -12.68 3.71
N GLU A 82 -4.67 -13.61 3.16
CA GLU A 82 -4.73 -13.98 1.74
C GLU A 82 -4.86 -15.49 1.44
N MET A 83 -4.70 -16.40 2.41
CA MET A 83 -4.93 -17.85 2.24
C MET A 83 -5.88 -18.43 3.31
N CYS A 84 -6.96 -19.10 2.89
CA CYS A 84 -7.97 -19.69 3.78
C CYS A 84 -7.40 -20.74 4.76
N SER A 85 -7.37 -20.37 6.04
CA SER A 85 -7.98 -21.08 7.18
C SER A 85 -7.55 -22.52 7.54
N ALA A 86 -6.28 -22.91 7.38
CA ALA A 86 -5.77 -24.17 7.97
C ALA A 86 -4.47 -24.06 8.78
N LEU A 87 -3.77 -22.92 8.71
CA LEU A 87 -2.45 -22.74 9.35
C LEU A 87 -2.49 -21.94 10.66
N GLU A 88 -3.66 -21.45 11.09
CA GLU A 88 -3.83 -20.63 12.30
C GLU A 88 -3.29 -21.32 13.56
N THR A 89 -3.52 -22.63 13.69
CA THR A 89 -3.01 -23.44 14.82
C THR A 89 -1.48 -23.58 14.80
N LEU A 90 -0.85 -23.51 13.62
CA LEU A 90 0.61 -23.56 13.53
C LEU A 90 1.24 -22.21 13.90
N PHE A 91 0.60 -21.11 13.51
CA PHE A 91 1.06 -19.77 13.90
C PHE A 91 0.88 -19.49 15.39
N SER A 92 -0.20 -19.96 16.01
CA SER A 92 -0.36 -19.82 17.47
C SER A 92 0.73 -20.57 18.24
N VAL A 93 1.17 -21.74 17.75
CA VAL A 93 2.32 -22.47 18.32
C VAL A 93 3.62 -21.69 18.13
N LEU A 94 3.85 -21.10 16.96
CA LEU A 94 5.01 -20.22 16.73
C LEU A 94 5.01 -19.05 17.71
N TRP A 95 3.86 -18.43 17.94
CA TRP A 95 3.73 -17.25 18.80
C TRP A 95 3.99 -17.55 20.28
N ILE A 96 3.72 -18.78 20.75
CA ILE A 96 4.07 -19.23 22.10
C ILE A 96 5.59 -19.22 22.33
N PHE A 97 6.38 -19.46 21.29
CA PHE A 97 7.85 -19.51 21.36
C PHE A 97 8.52 -18.22 20.86
N THR A 98 7.76 -17.13 20.72
CA THR A 98 8.26 -15.85 20.19
C THR A 98 9.48 -15.33 20.95
N ASP A 99 9.49 -15.42 22.29
CA ASP A 99 10.63 -15.03 23.12
C ASP A 99 11.93 -15.74 22.70
N LYS A 100 11.89 -17.08 22.59
CA LYS A 100 13.05 -17.90 22.21
C LYS A 100 13.47 -17.66 20.77
N LEU A 101 12.50 -17.50 19.88
CA LEU A 101 12.76 -17.24 18.47
C LEU A 101 13.39 -15.87 18.26
N LEU A 102 12.92 -14.84 18.94
CA LEU A 102 13.50 -13.50 18.87
C LEU A 102 14.93 -13.48 19.44
N ILE A 103 15.17 -14.15 20.58
CA ILE A 103 16.54 -14.31 21.12
C ILE A 103 17.43 -15.03 20.11
N LEU A 104 16.94 -16.08 19.45
CA LEU A 104 17.68 -16.81 18.42
C LEU A 104 17.99 -15.91 17.20
N MET A 105 17.12 -14.98 16.86
CA MET A 105 17.32 -13.98 15.82
C MET A 105 18.28 -12.85 16.23
N GLY A 106 18.75 -12.84 17.49
CA GLY A 106 19.69 -11.84 18.01
C GLY A 106 19.05 -10.62 18.67
N GLN A 107 17.75 -10.64 18.93
CA GLN A 107 17.06 -9.57 19.66
C GLN A 107 17.52 -9.49 21.12
N ASP A 108 17.43 -8.30 21.71
CA ASP A 108 17.71 -8.10 23.12
C ASP A 108 16.80 -8.99 24.01
N PRO A 109 17.36 -9.71 25.02
CA PRO A 109 16.59 -10.63 25.85
C PRO A 109 15.42 -9.98 26.61
N SER A 110 15.55 -8.71 27.02
CA SER A 110 14.47 -8.00 27.72
C SER A 110 13.33 -7.67 26.77
N ILE A 111 13.65 -7.19 25.56
CA ILE A 111 12.67 -6.92 24.52
C ILE A 111 11.97 -8.20 24.10
N ALA A 112 12.73 -9.27 23.84
CA ALA A 112 12.20 -10.56 23.41
C ALA A 112 11.29 -11.23 24.46
N THR A 113 11.62 -11.13 25.75
CA THR A 113 10.79 -11.68 26.83
C THR A 113 9.44 -10.98 26.90
N GLU A 114 9.42 -9.65 26.87
CA GLU A 114 8.18 -8.87 26.88
C GLU A 114 7.38 -9.01 25.57
N ALA A 115 8.07 -9.06 24.43
CA ALA A 115 7.47 -9.34 23.12
C ALA A 115 6.81 -10.73 23.09
N GLY A 116 7.43 -11.73 23.72
CA GLY A 116 6.85 -13.08 23.85
C GLY A 116 5.57 -13.10 24.67
N LYS A 117 5.53 -12.37 25.80
CA LYS A 117 4.28 -12.20 26.57
C LYS A 117 3.20 -11.55 25.70
N TYR A 118 3.55 -10.47 24.99
CA TYR A 118 2.61 -9.77 24.11
C TYR A 118 2.07 -10.68 22.99
N ALA A 119 2.93 -11.46 22.35
CA ALA A 119 2.54 -12.41 21.29
C ALA A 119 1.54 -13.47 21.77
N ILE A 120 1.69 -13.96 23.02
CA ILE A 120 0.71 -14.88 23.62
C ILE A 120 -0.66 -14.19 23.78
N TRP A 121 -0.69 -12.93 24.19
CA TRP A 121 -1.92 -12.14 24.29
C TRP A 121 -2.57 -11.83 22.93
N LEU A 122 -1.82 -11.90 21.83
CA LEU A 122 -2.37 -11.77 20.48
C LEU A 122 -3.07 -13.04 19.98
N ILE A 123 -2.75 -14.23 20.51
CA ILE A 123 -3.32 -15.51 20.03
C ILE A 123 -4.87 -15.50 19.97
N PRO A 124 -5.61 -15.01 20.99
CA PRO A 124 -7.07 -14.97 20.94
C PRO A 124 -7.64 -14.17 19.77
N THR A 125 -6.89 -13.20 19.23
CA THR A 125 -7.32 -12.39 18.09
C THR A 125 -7.37 -13.18 16.78
N LEU A 126 -6.69 -14.33 16.71
CA LEU A 126 -6.74 -15.23 15.55
C LEU A 126 -8.16 -15.76 15.30
N PHE A 127 -8.96 -15.95 16.36
CA PHE A 127 -10.32 -16.48 16.26
C PHE A 127 -11.31 -15.55 15.53
N PRO A 128 -11.41 -14.25 15.88
CA PRO A 128 -12.18 -13.28 15.09
C PRO A 128 -11.72 -13.20 13.62
N TYR A 129 -10.41 -13.28 13.37
CA TYR A 129 -9.86 -13.28 12.01
C TYR A 129 -10.32 -14.50 11.20
N ALA A 130 -10.31 -15.68 11.80
CA ALA A 130 -10.78 -16.92 11.19
C ALA A 130 -12.27 -16.84 10.77
N ILE A 131 -13.10 -16.22 11.61
CA ILE A 131 -14.53 -16.01 11.33
C ILE A 131 -14.71 -15.04 10.15
N LEU A 132 -13.98 -13.91 10.16
CA LEU A 132 -14.05 -12.92 9.08
C LEU A 132 -13.67 -13.55 7.73
N GLN A 133 -12.69 -14.46 7.73
CA GLN A 133 -12.25 -15.15 6.53
C GLN A 133 -13.24 -16.22 6.05
N SER A 134 -13.94 -16.87 6.97
CA SER A 134 -14.99 -17.85 6.65
C SER A 134 -16.17 -17.22 5.88
N LEU A 135 -16.44 -15.93 6.07
CA LEU A 135 -17.44 -15.17 5.31
C LEU A 135 -17.03 -14.88 3.85
N VAL A 136 -15.73 -14.90 3.54
CA VAL A 136 -15.20 -14.67 2.17
C VAL A 136 -15.12 -15.98 1.36
N ARG A 137 -15.35 -17.13 2.00
CA ARG A 137 -15.26 -18.47 1.41
C ARG A 137 -16.08 -18.65 0.12
N ASP A 138 -17.22 -17.97 0.02
CA ASP A 138 -18.08 -18.04 -1.17
C ASP A 138 -17.41 -17.45 -2.42
N VAL A 139 -16.46 -16.50 -2.26
CA VAL A 139 -15.67 -15.94 -3.37
C VAL A 139 -14.67 -16.98 -3.90
N PHE A 140 -14.04 -17.76 -3.02
CA PHE A 140 -13.03 -18.77 -3.39
C PHE A 140 -13.61 -19.95 -4.15
N LEU A 141 -14.91 -20.22 -3.99
CA LEU A 141 -15.61 -21.29 -4.71
C LEU A 141 -15.96 -20.91 -6.15
N THR A 142 -15.81 -19.64 -6.54
CA THR A 142 -16.53 -19.12 -7.72
C THR A 142 -15.72 -19.03 -9.02
N THR A 143 -14.38 -18.89 -9.08
CA THR A 143 -13.66 -18.97 -10.39
C THR A 143 -12.13 -19.15 -10.28
N GLY A 144 -11.53 -19.95 -11.19
CA GLY A 144 -10.06 -20.04 -11.34
C GLY A 144 -9.39 -18.76 -11.85
N ASP A 145 -10.11 -17.91 -12.59
CA ASP A 145 -9.61 -16.63 -13.11
C ASP A 145 -9.43 -15.56 -12.02
N PHE A 146 -10.18 -15.66 -10.90
CA PHE A 146 -9.96 -14.81 -9.73
C PHE A 146 -8.53 -14.97 -9.20
N PHE A 147 -8.07 -16.21 -9.03
CA PHE A 147 -6.72 -16.50 -8.53
C PHE A 147 -5.61 -15.99 -9.44
N ARG A 148 -5.84 -15.97 -10.76
CA ARG A 148 -4.88 -15.44 -11.74
C ARG A 148 -4.56 -13.96 -11.50
N PHE A 149 -5.49 -13.18 -10.97
CA PHE A 149 -5.31 -11.76 -10.68
C PHE A 149 -5.08 -11.49 -9.19
N ALA A 150 -5.71 -12.27 -8.30
CA ALA A 150 -5.58 -12.15 -6.86
C ALA A 150 -4.18 -12.52 -6.38
N ILE A 151 -3.60 -13.65 -6.83
CA ILE A 151 -2.27 -14.09 -6.37
C ILE A 151 -1.17 -13.07 -6.69
N PRO A 152 -1.05 -12.54 -7.93
CA PRO A 152 -0.04 -11.51 -8.19
C PRO A 152 -0.29 -10.20 -7.42
N SER A 153 -1.56 -9.84 -7.17
CA SER A 153 -1.89 -8.66 -6.36
C SER A 153 -1.49 -8.85 -4.89
N ALA A 154 -1.77 -10.03 -4.35
CA ALA A 154 -1.40 -10.49 -3.01
C ALA A 154 0.12 -10.40 -2.81
N VAL A 155 0.87 -11.05 -3.70
CA VAL A 155 2.34 -11.02 -3.70
C VAL A 155 2.86 -9.58 -3.81
N MET A 156 2.27 -8.75 -4.67
CA MET A 156 2.68 -7.35 -4.82
C MET A 156 2.57 -6.58 -3.49
N VAL A 157 1.45 -6.68 -2.78
CA VAL A 157 1.22 -5.99 -1.50
C VAL A 157 2.06 -6.58 -0.37
N CYS A 158 2.16 -7.90 -0.28
CA CYS A 158 2.95 -8.57 0.77
C CYS A 158 4.44 -8.22 0.68
N LEU A 159 5.02 -8.24 -0.52
CA LEU A 159 6.44 -7.89 -0.72
C LEU A 159 6.76 -6.46 -0.27
N GLU A 160 5.80 -5.55 -0.43
CA GLU A 160 5.93 -4.16 0.04
C GLU A 160 5.85 -4.10 1.57
N TRP A 161 4.81 -4.68 2.17
CA TRP A 161 4.58 -4.60 3.62
C TRP A 161 5.66 -5.32 4.43
N TRP A 162 6.14 -6.47 3.95
CA TRP A 162 7.21 -7.20 4.64
C TRP A 162 8.53 -6.44 4.68
N ALA A 163 8.80 -5.56 3.71
CA ALA A 163 9.99 -4.72 3.75
C ALA A 163 9.95 -3.74 4.93
N PHE A 164 8.79 -3.15 5.22
CA PHE A 164 8.59 -2.28 6.39
C PHE A 164 8.70 -3.07 7.71
N GLU A 165 8.11 -4.26 7.81
CA GLU A 165 8.19 -5.06 9.03
C GLU A 165 9.63 -5.55 9.31
N LEU A 166 10.37 -5.85 8.24
CA LEU A 166 11.76 -6.28 8.35
C LEU A 166 12.65 -5.19 8.97
N ILE A 167 12.45 -3.91 8.66
CA ILE A 167 13.28 -2.85 9.26
C ILE A 167 13.02 -2.69 10.76
N ILE A 168 11.79 -2.92 11.23
CA ILE A 168 11.47 -2.91 12.66
C ILE A 168 12.18 -4.08 13.34
N LEU A 169 12.14 -5.28 12.76
CA LEU A 169 12.88 -6.43 13.27
C LEU A 169 14.40 -6.18 13.29
N LEU A 170 14.96 -5.59 12.23
CA LEU A 170 16.40 -5.29 12.18
C LEU A 170 16.82 -4.22 13.19
N SER A 171 15.93 -3.29 13.56
CA SER A 171 16.26 -2.21 14.50
C SER A 171 16.58 -2.71 15.91
N GLY A 172 15.97 -3.82 16.32
CA GLY A 172 16.25 -4.45 17.61
C GLY A 172 17.59 -5.20 17.68
N LEU A 173 18.37 -5.20 16.59
CA LEU A 173 19.75 -5.73 16.56
C LEU A 173 20.81 -4.65 16.84
N PHE A 174 20.43 -3.38 16.96
CA PHE A 174 21.37 -2.30 17.26
C PHE A 174 21.77 -2.27 18.75
N PRO A 175 22.90 -1.62 19.11
CA PRO A 175 23.35 -1.53 20.50
C PRO A 175 22.38 -0.82 21.47
N ASN A 176 21.54 0.10 20.98
CA ASN A 176 20.44 0.68 21.74
C ASN A 176 19.09 0.28 21.10
N PRO A 177 18.66 -0.98 21.27
CA PRO A 177 17.55 -1.52 20.52
C PRO A 177 16.20 -0.94 20.96
N MET A 178 16.07 -0.50 22.22
CA MET A 178 14.84 0.10 22.74
C MET A 178 14.54 1.43 22.04
N LEU A 179 15.54 2.31 21.95
CA LEU A 179 15.42 3.61 21.28
C LEU A 179 15.15 3.45 19.78
N GLU A 180 16.00 2.68 19.08
CA GLU A 180 15.89 2.52 17.62
C GLU A 180 14.55 1.91 17.22
N THR A 181 14.11 0.86 17.93
CA THR A 181 12.82 0.20 17.66
C THR A 181 11.65 1.12 17.97
N SER A 182 11.70 1.86 19.08
CA SER A 182 10.63 2.79 19.47
C SER A 182 10.47 3.91 18.46
N VAL A 183 11.57 4.54 18.03
CA VAL A 183 11.56 5.61 17.02
C VAL A 183 11.02 5.10 15.69
N LEU A 184 11.51 3.95 15.20
CA LEU A 184 11.04 3.40 13.93
C LEU A 184 9.57 2.93 14.00
N SER A 185 9.11 2.46 15.15
CA SER A 185 7.71 2.11 15.36
C SER A 185 6.79 3.33 15.31
N ILE A 186 7.21 4.45 15.93
CA ILE A 186 6.49 5.73 15.85
C ILE A 186 6.42 6.20 14.39
N CYS A 187 7.55 6.14 13.68
CA CYS A 187 7.64 6.45 12.25
C CYS A 187 6.68 5.58 11.42
N PHE A 188 6.71 4.26 11.62
CA PHE A 188 5.86 3.31 10.91
C PHE A 188 4.37 3.53 11.20
N THR A 189 4.03 3.83 12.44
CA THR A 189 2.64 4.11 12.84
C THR A 189 2.12 5.34 12.10
N ILE A 190 2.86 6.45 12.09
CA ILE A 190 2.40 7.68 11.43
C ILE A 190 2.36 7.53 9.90
N THR A 191 3.34 6.87 9.29
CA THR A 191 3.36 6.65 7.84
C THR A 191 2.24 5.70 7.41
N THR A 192 1.88 4.71 8.22
CA THR A 192 0.77 3.80 7.90
C THR A 192 -0.59 4.49 8.02
N VAL A 193 -0.79 5.35 9.04
CA VAL A 193 -2.00 6.21 9.13
C VAL A 193 -2.14 7.04 7.86
N HIS A 194 -1.06 7.71 7.45
CA HIS A 194 -1.06 8.50 6.23
C HIS A 194 -1.34 7.63 5.00
N TYR A 195 -0.67 6.48 4.84
CA TYR A 195 -0.77 5.59 3.67
C TYR A 195 -2.21 5.19 3.31
N HIS A 196 -3.12 5.09 4.28
CA HIS A 196 -4.52 4.79 4.01
C HIS A 196 -5.25 5.84 3.16
N ILE A 197 -4.77 7.09 3.16
CA ILE A 197 -5.31 8.18 2.33
C ILE A 197 -4.97 7.96 0.84
N PRO A 198 -3.70 7.91 0.40
CA PRO A 198 -3.34 7.63 -0.98
C PRO A 198 -3.72 6.20 -1.40
N TYR A 199 -3.75 5.22 -0.50
CA TYR A 199 -4.32 3.90 -0.79
C TYR A 199 -5.78 3.99 -1.23
N SER A 200 -6.59 4.81 -0.56
CA SER A 200 -8.00 5.03 -0.93
C SER A 200 -8.15 5.73 -2.28
N PHE A 201 -7.25 6.67 -2.60
CA PHE A 201 -7.17 7.22 -3.96
C PHE A 201 -6.78 6.16 -4.99
N GLY A 202 -5.82 5.29 -4.68
CA GLY A 202 -5.45 4.15 -5.53
C GLY A 202 -6.58 3.14 -5.73
N ALA A 203 -7.39 2.88 -4.70
CA ALA A 203 -8.59 2.05 -4.82
C ALA A 203 -9.65 2.70 -5.72
N ALA A 204 -9.90 4.00 -5.56
CA ALA A 204 -10.80 4.75 -6.42
C ALA A 204 -10.32 4.75 -7.89
N ALA A 205 -9.01 4.94 -8.10
CA ALA A 205 -8.37 4.84 -9.41
C ALA A 205 -8.56 3.46 -10.03
N SER A 206 -8.35 2.41 -9.24
CA SER A 206 -8.55 1.03 -9.68
C SER A 206 -9.97 0.84 -10.22
N THR A 207 -10.99 1.31 -9.50
CA THR A 207 -12.40 1.21 -9.90
C THR A 207 -12.72 2.05 -11.13
N ARG A 208 -12.32 3.33 -11.16
CA ARG A 208 -12.61 4.23 -12.30
C ARG A 208 -11.93 3.73 -13.57
N ILE A 209 -10.64 3.42 -13.50
CA ILE A 209 -9.86 2.94 -14.66
C ILE A 209 -10.37 1.60 -15.16
N SER A 210 -10.67 0.64 -14.28
CA SER A 210 -11.22 -0.65 -14.71
C SER A 210 -12.56 -0.50 -15.42
N ASN A 211 -13.42 0.39 -14.93
CA ASN A 211 -14.74 0.65 -15.51
C ASN A 211 -14.63 1.32 -16.87
N GLU A 212 -13.79 2.35 -17.02
CA GLU A 212 -13.61 3.05 -18.30
C GLU A 212 -12.91 2.16 -19.34
N LEU A 213 -11.92 1.36 -18.94
CA LEU A 213 -11.28 0.38 -19.83
C LEU A 213 -12.26 -0.73 -20.26
N GLY A 214 -13.07 -1.25 -19.33
CA GLY A 214 -14.12 -2.24 -19.63
C GLY A 214 -15.23 -1.69 -20.53
N ALA A 215 -15.57 -0.40 -20.38
CA ALA A 215 -16.48 0.33 -21.26
C ALA A 215 -15.83 0.71 -22.61
N GLY A 216 -14.52 0.50 -22.75
CA GLY A 216 -13.83 0.77 -24.01
C GLY A 216 -13.48 2.22 -24.26
N ARG A 217 -13.33 3.02 -23.20
CA ARG A 217 -13.08 4.47 -23.23
C ARG A 217 -11.67 4.79 -22.71
N PRO A 218 -10.61 4.53 -23.50
CA PRO A 218 -9.24 4.70 -23.03
C PRO A 218 -8.88 6.16 -22.72
N GLN A 219 -9.51 7.14 -23.36
CA GLN A 219 -9.33 8.56 -23.09
C GLN A 219 -9.92 8.93 -21.73
N ALA A 220 -11.11 8.44 -21.38
CA ALA A 220 -11.71 8.65 -20.06
C ALA A 220 -10.84 8.01 -18.96
N ALA A 221 -10.28 6.82 -19.21
CA ALA A 221 -9.33 6.19 -18.28
C ALA A 221 -8.07 7.04 -18.04
N LYS A 222 -7.54 7.72 -19.06
CA LYS A 222 -6.42 8.67 -18.91
C LYS A 222 -6.80 9.91 -18.09
N ILE A 223 -8.00 10.44 -18.28
CA ILE A 223 -8.49 11.58 -17.50
C ILE A 223 -8.68 11.17 -16.03
N ALA A 224 -9.25 9.98 -15.77
CA ALA A 224 -9.37 9.41 -14.43
C ALA A 224 -8.00 9.25 -13.75
N LEU A 225 -7.01 8.73 -14.49
CA LEU A 225 -5.63 8.65 -14.01
C LEU A 225 -5.09 10.03 -13.63
N ALA A 226 -5.22 11.03 -14.50
CA ALA A 226 -4.74 12.38 -14.25
C ALA A 226 -5.41 13.01 -13.02
N ALA A 227 -6.73 12.85 -12.88
CA ALA A 227 -7.49 13.35 -11.74
C ALA A 227 -6.99 12.77 -10.42
N VAL A 228 -6.77 11.45 -10.36
CA VAL A 228 -6.25 10.79 -9.15
C VAL A 228 -4.81 11.25 -8.84
N ILE A 229 -3.94 11.34 -9.85
CA ILE A 229 -2.56 11.80 -9.65
C ILE A 229 -2.54 13.21 -9.05
N VAL A 230 -3.36 14.13 -9.56
CA VAL A 230 -3.43 15.51 -9.03
C VAL A 230 -3.96 15.53 -7.60
N LEU A 231 -5.03 14.79 -7.32
CA LEU A 231 -5.60 14.68 -5.96
C LEU A 231 -4.57 14.15 -4.96
N SER A 232 -3.89 13.05 -5.31
CA SER A 232 -2.88 12.44 -4.44
C SER A 232 -1.63 13.30 -4.32
N ALA A 233 -1.12 13.90 -5.39
CA ALA A 233 0.04 14.80 -5.33
C ALA A 233 -0.24 16.00 -4.41
N THR A 234 -1.44 16.57 -4.47
CA THR A 234 -1.85 17.66 -3.60
C THR A 234 -1.86 17.22 -2.14
N GLU A 235 -2.41 16.03 -1.87
CA GLU A 235 -2.52 15.48 -0.52
C GLU A 235 -1.16 15.15 0.09
N VAL A 236 -0.28 14.41 -0.59
CA VAL A 236 1.03 14.02 -0.04
C VAL A 236 1.94 15.23 0.19
N VAL A 237 1.86 16.26 -0.66
CA VAL A 237 2.60 17.51 -0.47
C VAL A 237 2.09 18.24 0.77
N LEU A 238 0.77 18.34 0.94
CA LEU A 238 0.17 18.96 2.12
C LEU A 238 0.53 18.20 3.40
N ALA A 239 0.45 16.86 3.37
CA ALA A 239 0.80 15.99 4.49
C ALA A 239 2.28 16.14 4.87
N SER A 240 3.20 16.10 3.90
CA SER A 240 4.64 16.28 4.13
C SER A 240 4.99 17.66 4.67
N ILE A 241 4.40 18.74 4.12
CA ILE A 241 4.61 20.10 4.64
C ILE A 241 4.11 20.19 6.08
N THR A 242 2.91 19.67 6.36
CA THR A 242 2.33 19.69 7.70
C THR A 242 3.22 18.97 8.69
N LEU A 243 3.62 17.73 8.39
CA LEU A 243 4.48 16.92 9.25
C LEU A 243 5.84 17.58 9.49
N PHE A 244 6.43 18.19 8.45
CA PHE A 244 7.70 18.90 8.57
C PHE A 244 7.61 20.13 9.47
N VAL A 245 6.51 20.90 9.37
CA VAL A 245 6.29 22.10 10.20
C VAL A 245 6.10 21.73 11.67
N VAL A 246 5.42 20.62 11.95
CA VAL A 246 5.16 20.18 13.33
C VAL A 246 6.23 19.21 13.88
N ARG A 247 7.36 19.03 13.17
CA ARG A 247 8.36 17.99 13.45
C ARG A 247 8.87 17.94 14.89
N ASP A 248 8.97 19.10 15.54
CA ASP A 248 9.50 19.24 16.90
C ASP A 248 8.42 18.96 17.98
N VAL A 249 7.16 18.74 17.58
CA VAL A 249 6.02 18.62 18.49
C VAL A 249 5.33 17.26 18.37
N TRP A 250 5.17 16.71 17.17
CA TRP A 250 4.32 15.53 16.99
C TRP A 250 4.85 14.26 17.68
N GLY A 251 6.16 14.16 17.92
CA GLY A 251 6.76 13.05 18.68
C GLY A 251 6.24 12.94 20.11
N TYR A 252 5.84 14.07 20.72
CA TYR A 252 5.25 14.09 22.07
C TYR A 252 3.88 13.44 22.15
N ALA A 253 3.22 13.19 21.01
CA ALA A 253 1.98 12.41 20.99
C ALA A 253 2.21 10.93 21.32
N PHE A 254 3.47 10.45 21.22
CA PHE A 254 3.82 9.04 21.42
C PHE A 254 4.72 8.82 22.63
N SER A 255 5.62 9.75 22.98
CA SER A 255 6.56 9.55 24.08
C SER A 255 6.86 10.86 24.82
N TYR A 256 7.11 10.75 26.13
CA TYR A 256 7.63 11.84 26.95
C TYR A 256 9.16 11.81 27.07
N GLU A 257 9.81 10.80 26.51
CA GLU A 257 11.26 10.64 26.55
C GLU A 257 11.90 11.58 25.51
N ASN A 258 12.65 12.57 25.98
CA ASN A 258 13.22 13.61 25.11
C ASN A 258 14.16 13.03 24.04
N GLU A 259 14.84 11.92 24.32
CA GLU A 259 15.71 11.25 23.35
C GLU A 259 14.91 10.71 22.15
N VAL A 260 13.78 10.03 22.41
CA VAL A 260 12.85 9.55 21.37
C VAL A 260 12.30 10.72 20.55
N VAL A 261 11.78 11.76 21.22
CA VAL A 261 11.13 12.89 20.52
C VAL A 261 12.13 13.66 19.66
N THR A 262 13.34 13.89 20.16
CA THR A 262 14.40 14.55 19.38
C THR A 262 14.78 13.72 18.17
N TYR A 263 14.94 12.40 18.33
CA TYR A 263 15.28 11.52 17.22
C TYR A 263 14.12 11.46 16.18
N VAL A 264 12.87 11.41 16.62
CA VAL A 264 11.70 11.50 15.74
C VAL A 264 11.69 12.81 14.95
N ALA A 265 12.00 13.94 15.58
CA ALA A 265 12.13 15.23 14.89
C ALA A 265 13.26 15.20 13.83
N GLU A 266 14.38 14.57 14.15
CA GLU A 266 15.54 14.45 13.25
C GLU A 266 15.29 13.53 12.04
N ILE A 267 14.50 12.45 12.20
CA ILE A 267 14.17 11.53 11.10
C ILE A 267 12.98 12.04 10.26
N THR A 268 12.19 12.98 10.77
CA THR A 268 11.01 13.54 10.10
C THR A 268 11.26 14.00 8.65
N PRO A 269 12.37 14.65 8.28
CA PRO A 269 12.64 15.01 6.88
C PRO A 269 12.68 13.78 5.95
N ILE A 270 13.20 12.66 6.42
CA ILE A 270 13.24 11.39 5.68
C ILE A 270 11.82 10.81 5.58
N LEU A 271 11.01 10.92 6.65
CA LEU A 271 9.59 10.53 6.61
C LEU A 271 8.79 11.36 5.59
N CYS A 272 9.08 12.65 5.47
CA CYS A 272 8.41 13.51 4.48
C CYS A 272 8.68 13.04 3.05
N ILE A 273 9.89 12.53 2.77
CA ILE A 273 10.21 11.93 1.47
C ILE A 273 9.49 10.59 1.32
N SER A 274 9.47 9.76 2.38
CA SER A 274 8.73 8.49 2.41
C SER A 274 7.26 8.70 2.06
N ILE A 275 6.59 9.66 2.70
CA ILE A 275 5.17 10.01 2.46
C ILE A 275 4.89 10.31 0.99
N ILE A 276 5.78 11.07 0.33
CA ILE A 276 5.62 11.42 -1.09
C ILE A 276 5.80 10.18 -1.98
N MET A 277 6.84 9.38 -1.73
CA MET A 277 7.11 8.17 -2.51
C MET A 277 6.02 7.11 -2.30
N ASP A 278 5.67 6.84 -1.04
CA ASP A 278 4.67 5.86 -0.63
C ASP A 278 3.29 6.22 -1.15
N GLY A 279 2.90 7.50 -1.11
CA GLY A 279 1.63 7.94 -1.68
C GLY A 279 1.59 7.83 -3.20
N THR A 280 2.69 8.17 -3.88
CA THR A 280 2.82 8.02 -5.34
C THR A 280 2.68 6.56 -5.76
N GLN A 281 3.41 5.65 -5.11
CA GLN A 281 3.33 4.23 -5.44
C GLN A 281 1.97 3.62 -5.07
N ALA A 282 1.32 4.05 -3.97
CA ALA A 282 0.00 3.51 -3.59
C ALA A 282 -1.05 3.75 -4.68
N VAL A 283 -1.04 4.94 -5.28
CA VAL A 283 -1.90 5.29 -6.41
C VAL A 283 -1.54 4.46 -7.65
N LEU A 284 -0.26 4.39 -8.02
CA LEU A 284 0.17 3.67 -9.21
C LEU A 284 -0.07 2.15 -9.10
N SER A 285 0.08 1.58 -7.92
CA SER A 285 -0.31 0.20 -7.60
C SER A 285 -1.81 0.00 -7.79
N GLY A 286 -2.64 0.98 -7.41
CA GLY A 286 -4.07 1.03 -7.72
C GLY A 286 -4.36 1.04 -9.23
N VAL A 287 -3.62 1.85 -10.00
CA VAL A 287 -3.72 1.91 -11.46
C VAL A 287 -3.34 0.58 -12.11
N ALA A 288 -2.28 -0.06 -11.64
CA ALA A 288 -1.84 -1.37 -12.11
C ALA A 288 -2.90 -2.45 -11.87
N ARG A 289 -3.57 -2.42 -10.70
CA ARG A 289 -4.71 -3.30 -10.38
C ARG A 289 -5.92 -3.01 -11.28
N GLY A 290 -6.30 -1.75 -11.44
CA GLY A 290 -7.45 -1.36 -12.28
C GLY A 290 -7.26 -1.68 -13.77
N SER A 291 -6.01 -1.66 -14.23
CA SER A 291 -5.65 -2.01 -15.61
C SER A 291 -5.35 -3.51 -15.80
N GLY A 292 -5.22 -4.27 -14.71
CA GLY A 292 -4.99 -5.71 -14.74
C GLY A 292 -3.57 -6.14 -15.14
N TRP A 293 -2.56 -5.32 -14.87
CA TRP A 293 -1.13 -5.63 -15.07
C TRP A 293 -0.33 -5.69 -13.77
N GLN A 294 -0.98 -5.98 -12.64
CA GLN A 294 -0.36 -6.10 -11.31
C GLN A 294 0.81 -7.10 -11.22
N HIS A 295 0.92 -8.07 -12.15
CA HIS A 295 2.07 -8.97 -12.23
C HIS A 295 3.39 -8.22 -12.52
N ILE A 296 3.35 -7.16 -13.35
CA ILE A 296 4.50 -6.28 -13.56
C ILE A 296 4.80 -5.53 -12.25
N GLY A 297 3.76 -5.05 -11.57
CA GLY A 297 3.90 -4.43 -10.24
C GLY A 297 4.59 -5.34 -9.23
N ALA A 298 4.24 -6.62 -9.19
CA ALA A 298 4.91 -7.60 -8.33
C ALA A 298 6.41 -7.75 -8.64
N TYR A 299 6.80 -7.80 -9.92
CA TYR A 299 8.22 -7.83 -10.30
C TYR A 299 8.96 -6.54 -9.93
N VAL A 300 8.30 -5.39 -10.11
CA VAL A 300 8.85 -4.09 -9.70
C VAL A 300 9.05 -4.04 -8.20
N ASN A 301 8.08 -4.49 -7.39
CA ASN A 301 8.19 -4.52 -5.94
C ASN A 301 9.32 -5.44 -5.48
N LEU A 302 9.43 -6.64 -6.09
CA LEU A 302 10.52 -7.56 -5.79
C LEU A 302 11.89 -6.93 -6.04
N GLY A 303 12.07 -6.29 -7.21
CA GLY A 303 13.33 -5.62 -7.54
C GLY A 303 13.62 -4.42 -6.64
N ALA A 304 12.63 -3.55 -6.46
CA ALA A 304 12.78 -2.30 -5.73
C ALA A 304 13.05 -2.53 -4.24
N TYR A 305 12.25 -3.36 -3.56
CA TYR A 305 12.43 -3.61 -2.13
C TYR A 305 13.56 -4.59 -1.84
N TYR A 306 13.67 -5.71 -2.57
CA TYR A 306 14.59 -6.78 -2.16
C TYR A 306 15.96 -6.73 -2.85
N LEU A 307 16.07 -6.14 -4.05
CA LEU A 307 17.37 -5.99 -4.73
C LEU A 307 18.01 -4.62 -4.48
N VAL A 308 17.22 -3.59 -4.15
CA VAL A 308 17.74 -2.25 -3.86
C VAL A 308 17.50 -1.86 -2.41
N GLY A 309 16.25 -1.90 -1.95
CA GLY A 309 15.86 -1.46 -0.61
C GLY A 309 16.59 -2.18 0.51
N ILE A 310 16.45 -3.50 0.63
CA ILE A 310 17.05 -4.31 1.70
C ILE A 310 18.58 -4.23 1.69
N PRO A 311 19.29 -4.33 0.55
CA PRO A 311 20.72 -4.06 0.52
C PRO A 311 21.08 -2.65 1.00
N ALA A 312 20.31 -1.62 0.62
CA ALA A 312 20.52 -0.26 1.10
C ALA A 312 20.24 -0.10 2.61
N VAL A 313 19.21 -0.79 3.14
CA VAL A 313 18.89 -0.87 4.57
C VAL A 313 20.10 -1.42 5.34
N VAL A 314 20.65 -2.55 4.89
CA VAL A 314 21.81 -3.19 5.54
C VAL A 314 23.05 -2.29 5.43
N LEU A 315 23.31 -1.73 4.25
CA LEU A 315 24.45 -0.85 4.02
C LEU A 315 24.38 0.42 4.87
N LEU A 316 23.27 1.15 4.83
CA LEU A 316 23.13 2.43 5.52
C LEU A 316 22.98 2.22 7.03
N GLY A 317 22.20 1.24 7.46
CA GLY A 317 21.94 0.96 8.87
C GLY A 317 23.16 0.39 9.61
N PHE A 318 23.78 -0.66 9.07
CA PHE A 318 24.82 -1.43 9.76
C PHE A 318 26.25 -1.06 9.33
N VAL A 319 26.51 -0.89 8.03
CA VAL A 319 27.88 -0.67 7.52
C VAL A 319 28.29 0.80 7.65
N LEU A 320 27.40 1.73 7.32
CA LEU A 320 27.64 3.17 7.45
C LEU A 320 27.23 3.72 8.82
N HIS A 321 26.78 2.85 9.73
CA HIS A 321 26.43 3.18 11.11
C HIS A 321 25.42 4.32 11.26
N LEU A 322 24.50 4.50 10.30
CA LEU A 322 23.42 5.49 10.39
C LEU A 322 22.22 4.98 11.20
N LYS A 323 22.30 3.75 11.72
CA LYS A 323 21.29 3.12 12.60
C LYS A 323 19.87 3.20 12.02
N GLY A 324 18.86 3.57 12.81
CA GLY A 324 17.47 3.70 12.38
C GLY A 324 17.26 4.67 11.21
N LYS A 325 17.98 5.81 11.17
CA LYS A 325 17.96 6.71 9.99
C LYS A 325 18.43 5.99 8.74
N GLY A 326 19.46 5.15 8.88
CA GLY A 326 19.99 4.31 7.80
C GLY A 326 18.98 3.28 7.31
N LEU A 327 18.33 2.56 8.24
CA LEU A 327 17.28 1.60 7.90
C LEU A 327 16.14 2.27 7.13
N TRP A 328 15.63 3.41 7.63
CA TRP A 328 14.53 4.12 6.95
C TRP A 328 14.95 4.69 5.61
N SER A 329 16.17 5.25 5.50
CA SER A 329 16.71 5.78 4.24
C SER A 329 16.84 4.68 3.18
N GLY A 330 17.29 3.49 3.57
CA GLY A 330 17.37 2.34 2.67
C GLY A 330 16.01 1.91 2.15
N LEU A 331 14.99 1.94 3.02
CA LEU A 331 13.61 1.67 2.62
C LEU A 331 13.09 2.72 1.64
N VAL A 332 13.34 4.01 1.90
CA VAL A 332 12.99 5.11 0.99
C VAL A 332 13.69 4.97 -0.37
N ALA A 333 14.92 4.47 -0.42
CA ALA A 333 15.58 4.18 -1.69
C ALA A 333 14.81 3.11 -2.50
N GLY A 334 14.32 2.06 -1.83
CA GLY A 334 13.46 1.05 -2.43
C GLY A 334 12.13 1.64 -2.94
N THR A 335 11.40 2.38 -2.11
CA THR A 335 10.12 3.00 -2.48
C THR A 335 10.28 4.01 -3.63
N THR A 336 11.42 4.70 -3.69
CA THR A 336 11.78 5.62 -4.78
C THR A 336 11.95 4.87 -6.10
N VAL A 337 12.72 3.77 -6.11
CA VAL A 337 12.90 2.94 -7.31
C VAL A 337 11.58 2.34 -7.78
N GLN A 338 10.74 1.87 -6.84
CA GLN A 338 9.40 1.37 -7.13
C GLN A 338 8.54 2.47 -7.79
N SER A 339 8.48 3.66 -7.18
CA SER A 339 7.67 4.80 -7.65
C SER A 339 8.09 5.24 -9.06
N ILE A 340 9.39 5.34 -9.32
CA ILE A 340 9.92 5.68 -10.64
C ILE A 340 9.54 4.60 -11.65
N SER A 341 9.74 3.33 -11.31
CA SER A 341 9.45 2.21 -12.21
C SER A 341 7.96 2.13 -12.57
N LEU A 342 7.07 2.23 -11.59
CA LEU A 342 5.63 2.22 -11.83
C LEU A 342 5.16 3.47 -12.61
N SER A 343 5.78 4.63 -12.37
CA SER A 343 5.50 5.85 -13.12
C SER A 343 5.87 5.69 -14.59
N LEU A 344 7.03 5.10 -14.88
CA LEU A 344 7.47 4.80 -16.25
C LEU A 344 6.52 3.81 -16.92
N VAL A 345 6.18 2.69 -16.26
CA VAL A 345 5.25 1.71 -16.84
C VAL A 345 3.90 2.35 -17.13
N THR A 346 3.39 3.16 -16.21
CA THR A 346 2.11 3.88 -16.39
C THR A 346 2.20 4.89 -17.54
N GLY A 347 3.27 5.67 -17.62
CA GLY A 347 3.50 6.66 -18.67
C GLY A 347 3.63 6.06 -20.07
N PHE A 348 4.25 4.88 -20.18
CA PHE A 348 4.41 4.16 -21.46
C PHE A 348 3.27 3.19 -21.77
N THR A 349 2.24 3.12 -20.91
CA THR A 349 1.11 2.22 -21.15
C THR A 349 0.29 2.71 -22.35
N ASN A 350 0.13 1.83 -23.34
CA ASN A 350 -0.81 2.06 -24.44
C ASN A 350 -2.24 1.77 -23.94
N TRP A 351 -2.95 2.84 -23.59
CA TRP A 351 -4.32 2.78 -23.06
C TRP A 351 -5.34 2.19 -24.04
N GLU A 352 -5.17 2.36 -25.35
CA GLU A 352 -6.04 1.75 -26.35
C GLU A 352 -5.89 0.23 -26.34
N LYS A 353 -4.63 -0.24 -26.34
CA LYS A 353 -4.33 -1.67 -26.22
C LYS A 353 -4.88 -2.24 -24.91
N GLN A 354 -4.78 -1.52 -23.80
CA GLN A 354 -5.35 -1.95 -22.52
C GLN A 354 -6.88 -2.04 -22.56
N ALA A 355 -7.57 -1.09 -23.19
CA ALA A 355 -9.02 -1.15 -23.33
C ALA A 355 -9.48 -2.33 -24.21
N ILE A 356 -8.74 -2.63 -25.29
CA ILE A 356 -8.99 -3.80 -26.13
C ILE A 356 -8.83 -5.09 -25.30
N GLU A 357 -7.73 -5.19 -24.55
CA GLU A 357 -7.42 -6.35 -23.73
C GLU A 357 -8.44 -6.53 -22.58
N ALA A 358 -8.87 -5.44 -21.94
CA ALA A 358 -9.91 -5.46 -20.91
C ALA A 358 -11.24 -5.97 -21.46
N ARG A 359 -11.68 -5.47 -22.62
CA ARG A 359 -12.89 -5.99 -23.30
C ARG A 359 -12.74 -7.45 -23.68
N ARG A 360 -11.60 -7.86 -24.24
CA ARG A 360 -11.33 -9.26 -24.59
C ARG A 360 -11.52 -10.21 -23.40
N ARG A 361 -11.07 -9.81 -22.21
CA ARG A 361 -11.23 -10.60 -20.97
C ARG A 361 -12.70 -10.80 -20.61
N ILE A 362 -13.48 -9.71 -20.57
CA ILE A 362 -14.92 -9.75 -20.26
C ILE A 362 -15.69 -10.65 -21.25
N PHE A 363 -15.40 -10.54 -22.56
CA PHE A 363 -16.07 -11.36 -23.56
C PHE A 363 -15.63 -12.83 -23.51
N SER A 364 -14.35 -13.11 -23.23
CA SER A 364 -13.87 -14.49 -23.08
C SER A 364 -14.51 -15.21 -21.88
N GLU A 365 -14.80 -14.50 -20.79
CA GLU A 365 -15.53 -15.05 -19.64
C GLU A 365 -17.01 -15.30 -19.96
N LYS A 366 -17.68 -14.36 -20.66
CA LYS A 366 -19.06 -14.58 -21.14
C LYS A 366 -19.16 -15.82 -22.02
N LEU A 367 -18.17 -16.06 -22.88
CA LEU A 367 -18.08 -17.25 -23.72
C LEU A 367 -17.78 -18.52 -22.93
N ALA A 368 -16.87 -18.47 -21.95
CA ALA A 368 -16.56 -19.60 -21.07
C ALA A 368 -17.75 -19.99 -20.18
N GLY A 369 -18.54 -19.02 -19.71
CA GLY A 369 -19.81 -19.24 -19.02
C GLY A 369 -20.93 -19.73 -19.95
N LYS A 370 -20.94 -19.27 -21.21
CA LYS A 370 -21.87 -19.73 -22.26
C LYS A 370 -21.45 -21.05 -22.93
N ASN A 371 -20.29 -21.63 -22.63
CA ASN A 371 -19.89 -22.95 -23.16
C ASN A 371 -20.81 -24.12 -22.71
N LYS A 372 -21.94 -23.84 -22.03
CA LYS A 372 -23.05 -24.78 -21.90
C LYS A 372 -24.08 -24.73 -23.05
N PHE A 373 -24.19 -23.64 -23.81
CA PHE A 373 -25.02 -23.51 -25.02
C PHE A 373 -24.52 -22.34 -25.88
N ILE A 374 -23.82 -22.61 -26.98
CA ILE A 374 -23.49 -21.57 -27.98
C ILE A 374 -24.25 -21.88 -29.28
N GLU A 375 -25.14 -20.96 -29.68
CA GLU A 375 -25.68 -20.88 -31.03
C GLU A 375 -24.85 -19.89 -31.88
N LEU A 376 -24.77 -20.15 -33.19
CA LEU A 376 -24.00 -19.38 -34.18
C LEU A 376 -24.27 -17.86 -34.21
N GLN A 377 -25.40 -17.40 -33.66
CA GLN A 377 -25.76 -15.98 -33.59
C GLN A 377 -24.88 -15.17 -32.64
N ASP A 378 -24.43 -15.75 -31.51
CA ASP A 378 -23.57 -15.06 -30.55
C ASP A 378 -22.19 -14.72 -31.14
N ILE A 379 -21.67 -15.61 -32.00
CA ILE A 379 -20.38 -15.42 -32.68
C ILE A 379 -20.48 -14.34 -33.78
N GLN A 380 -21.64 -14.19 -34.42
CA GLN A 380 -21.85 -13.17 -35.45
C GLN A 380 -22.00 -11.76 -34.86
N MET A 381 -22.67 -11.64 -33.71
CA MET A 381 -22.80 -10.37 -32.95
C MET A 381 -21.43 -9.86 -32.47
N LEU A 382 -20.55 -10.76 -32.02
CA LEU A 382 -19.17 -10.43 -31.64
C LEU A 382 -18.34 -9.93 -32.83
N LYS A 383 -18.53 -10.48 -34.03
CA LYS A 383 -17.83 -10.00 -35.24
C LYS A 383 -18.28 -8.61 -35.69
N SER A 384 -19.51 -8.19 -35.36
CA SER A 384 -19.97 -6.82 -35.65
C SER A 384 -19.50 -5.80 -34.60
N GLU A 385 -19.42 -6.18 -33.33
CA GLU A 385 -18.97 -5.26 -32.26
C GLU A 385 -17.45 -5.10 -32.17
N MET A 386 -16.68 -6.07 -32.66
CA MET A 386 -15.21 -6.01 -32.70
C MET A 386 -14.63 -5.36 -33.97
N LYS A 387 -15.45 -4.98 -34.95
CA LYS A 387 -14.99 -4.14 -36.07
C LYS A 387 -15.11 -2.67 -35.67
N LEU A 388 -13.95 -2.01 -35.66
CA LEU A 388 -13.78 -0.55 -35.63
C LEU A 388 -14.81 0.20 -36.48
#